data_AF-A0A8K0JW66-F1
#
_entry.id   AF-A0A8K0JW66-F1
#
_cell.length_a   1.000
_cell.length_b   1.000
_cell.length_c   1.000
_cell.angle_alpha   90.00
_cell.angle_beta   90.00
_cell.angle_gamma   90.00
#
_symmetry.space_group_name_H-M   'P 1'
#
loop_
_entity.id
_entity.type
_entity.pdbx_description
1 polymer ?
#
loop_
_entity_poly.entity_id
_entity_poly.type
_entity_poly.pdbx_seq_one_letter_code
_entity_poly.pdbx_strand_id
1 'polypeptide(L)'
;MIKLYILIRATSRRKAAQVSYKEASEDDRTGSEDLVDVEWPQPEIPTEADNSETIEKIIAQRIGKKGATGGITTVYAVEENGDPNKDYDADDPDQTETQYLIKWKGWSHIHNTWESEQSLKDQK
;
A
#
# COMPACT_ATOMS: atom_id res chain seq x y z
N MET A 1 -23.07 -26.18 11.02
CA MET A 1 -23.22 -25.18 9.94
C MET A 1 -23.45 -23.82 10.57
N ILE A 2 -22.42 -23.00 10.68
CA ILE A 2 -22.52 -21.65 11.25
C ILE A 2 -22.11 -20.70 10.12
N LYS A 3 -23.09 -19.95 9.59
CA LYS A 3 -22.88 -18.95 8.55
C LYS A 3 -22.22 -17.72 9.21
N LEU A 4 -20.92 -17.54 8.99
CA LEU A 4 -20.24 -16.30 9.35
C LEU A 4 -20.51 -15.28 8.24
N TYR A 5 -21.22 -14.21 8.59
CA TYR A 5 -21.54 -13.11 7.70
C TYR A 5 -20.26 -12.39 7.28
N ILE A 6 -19.91 -12.48 6.00
CA ILE A 6 -18.93 -11.61 5.36
C ILE A 6 -19.55 -10.21 5.30
N LEU A 7 -19.13 -9.31 6.17
CA LEU A 7 -19.46 -7.89 6.06
C LEU A 7 -18.59 -7.31 4.93
N ILE A 8 -19.14 -7.30 3.71
CA ILE A 8 -18.59 -6.57 2.58
C ILE A 8 -18.53 -5.09 2.97
N ARG A 9 -17.33 -4.58 3.31
CA ARG A 9 -17.10 -3.14 3.41
C ARG A 9 -17.07 -2.58 1.99
N ALA A 10 -18.24 -2.27 1.46
CA ALA A 10 -18.38 -1.43 0.27
C ALA A 10 -17.75 -0.07 0.56
N THR A 11 -16.63 0.24 -0.08
CA THR A 11 -16.08 1.59 -0.13
C THR A 11 -16.99 2.44 -1.01
N SER A 12 -18.05 2.99 -0.39
CA SER A 12 -18.90 3.99 -1.00
C SER A 12 -18.06 5.23 -1.33
N ARG A 13 -17.72 5.42 -2.60
CA ARG A 13 -17.19 6.67 -3.13
C ARG A 13 -18.18 7.78 -2.81
N ARG A 14 -17.86 8.63 -1.83
CA ARG A 14 -18.59 9.88 -1.62
C ARG A 14 -18.30 10.79 -2.82
N LYS A 15 -19.30 11.03 -3.67
CA LYS A 15 -19.29 12.20 -4.56
C LYS A 15 -19.15 13.42 -3.66
N ALA A 16 -18.04 14.13 -3.76
CA ALA A 16 -17.89 15.44 -3.13
C ALA A 16 -19.00 16.35 -3.66
N ALA A 17 -19.73 16.98 -2.74
CA ALA A 17 -20.79 17.92 -3.05
C ALA A 17 -20.21 19.08 -3.88
N GLN A 18 -20.90 19.42 -4.98
CA GLN A 18 -20.62 20.66 -5.70
C GLN A 18 -20.83 21.84 -4.73
N VAL A 19 -19.76 22.53 -4.39
CA VAL A 19 -19.83 23.80 -3.65
C VAL A 19 -20.21 24.88 -4.66
N SER A 20 -21.45 25.36 -4.59
CA SER A 20 -21.94 26.49 -5.40
C SER A 20 -21.83 27.76 -4.57
N TYR A 21 -20.84 28.60 -4.89
CA TYR A 21 -20.78 29.98 -4.40
C TYR A 21 -21.62 30.85 -5.33
N LYS A 22 -22.87 31.12 -4.96
CA LYS A 22 -23.61 32.26 -5.49
C LYS A 22 -23.46 33.40 -4.51
N GLU A 23 -22.45 34.24 -4.71
CA GLU A 23 -22.49 35.62 -4.23
C GLU A 23 -22.83 36.50 -5.43
N ALA A 24 -24.00 37.12 -5.35
CA ALA A 24 -24.42 38.20 -6.20
C ALA A 24 -24.18 39.50 -5.44
N SER A 25 -23.24 40.31 -5.90
CA SER A 25 -23.26 41.75 -5.66
C SER A 25 -22.50 42.45 -6.78
N GLU A 26 -23.27 43.24 -7.54
CA GLU A 26 -22.83 44.18 -8.55
C GLU A 26 -21.96 45.30 -7.96
N ASP A 27 -21.08 45.81 -8.83
CA ASP A 27 -20.54 47.17 -8.86
C ASP A 27 -19.70 47.65 -7.66
N ASP A 28 -18.39 47.50 -7.78
CA ASP A 28 -17.49 48.59 -7.40
C ASP A 28 -16.24 48.58 -8.29
N ARG A 29 -16.01 49.65 -9.06
CA ARG A 29 -14.76 49.88 -9.79
C ARG A 29 -13.71 50.33 -8.80
N THR A 30 -13.04 49.40 -8.13
CA THR A 30 -11.90 49.72 -7.28
C THR A 30 -10.63 49.83 -8.13
N GLY A 31 -9.98 51.00 -8.06
CA GLY A 31 -8.85 51.38 -8.92
C GLY A 31 -7.68 50.40 -8.88
N SER A 32 -7.24 49.98 -10.06
CA SER A 32 -6.17 49.02 -10.30
C SER A 32 -4.79 49.69 -10.28
N GLU A 33 -4.39 50.34 -9.18
CA GLU A 33 -3.04 50.92 -9.07
C GLU A 33 -2.45 50.65 -7.68
N ASP A 34 -1.30 49.94 -7.68
CA ASP A 34 -0.43 49.54 -6.54
C ASP A 34 -0.64 48.12 -5.94
N LEU A 35 -0.46 47.09 -6.77
CA LEU A 35 -0.22 45.73 -6.29
C LEU A 35 1.29 45.53 -6.12
N VAL A 36 1.79 45.63 -4.89
CA VAL A 36 3.16 45.20 -4.56
C VAL A 36 3.26 43.69 -4.67
N ASP A 37 4.19 43.19 -5.48
CA ASP A 37 4.59 41.78 -5.53
C ASP A 37 5.25 41.40 -4.19
N VAL A 38 4.43 41.10 -3.18
CA VAL A 38 4.89 40.44 -1.97
C VAL A 38 5.18 38.99 -2.36
N GLU A 39 6.46 38.67 -2.48
CA GLU A 39 6.93 37.29 -2.60
C GLU A 39 6.58 36.55 -1.30
N TRP A 40 5.36 36.02 -1.23
CA TRP A 40 4.99 35.11 -0.17
C TRP A 40 5.91 33.90 -0.28
N PRO A 41 6.69 33.55 0.76
CA PRO A 41 7.45 32.31 0.73
C PRO A 41 6.45 31.20 0.46
N GLN A 42 6.61 30.55 -0.70
CA GLN A 42 5.81 29.41 -1.08
C GLN A 42 5.88 28.43 0.10
N PRO A 43 4.75 28.03 0.71
CA PRO A 43 4.80 27.00 1.73
C PRO A 43 5.47 25.80 1.09
N GLU A 44 6.59 25.34 1.68
CA GLU A 44 7.29 24.15 1.22
C GLU A 44 6.25 23.04 1.10
N ILE A 45 5.95 22.63 -0.14
CA ILE A 45 5.05 21.52 -0.40
C ILE A 45 5.70 20.34 0.32
N PRO A 46 5.05 19.74 1.33
CA PRO A 46 5.62 18.59 2.01
C PRO A 46 5.96 17.56 0.94
N THR A 47 7.25 17.24 0.82
CA THR A 47 7.73 16.16 -0.05
C THR A 47 6.84 14.95 0.20
N GLU A 48 6.24 14.39 -0.86
CA GLU A 48 5.38 13.21 -0.77
C GLU A 48 6.07 12.19 0.12
N ALA A 49 5.42 11.83 1.23
CA ALA A 49 6.00 10.89 2.17
C ALA A 49 6.25 9.57 1.44
N ASP A 50 7.49 9.12 1.42
CA ASP A 50 7.88 7.81 0.93
C ASP A 50 7.11 6.74 1.71
N ASN A 51 6.05 6.23 1.09
CA ASN A 51 5.13 5.27 1.67
C ASN A 51 5.55 3.84 1.33
N SER A 52 6.82 3.62 0.98
CA SER A 52 7.39 2.31 0.75
C SER A 52 7.37 1.47 2.03
N GLU A 53 7.07 0.19 1.85
CA GLU A 53 7.08 -0.76 2.94
C GLU A 53 8.51 -0.95 3.46
N THR A 54 8.70 -0.81 4.77
CA THR A 54 10.03 -0.92 5.39
C THR A 54 10.17 -2.25 6.11
N ILE A 55 11.25 -2.99 5.81
CA ILE A 55 11.62 -4.21 6.53
C ILE A 55 12.00 -3.84 7.98
N GLU A 56 11.33 -4.45 8.97
CA GLU A 56 11.71 -4.34 10.38
C GLU A 56 12.71 -5.44 10.76
N LYS A 57 12.43 -6.68 10.34
CA LYS A 57 13.29 -7.84 10.66
C LYS A 57 13.05 -8.99 9.69
N ILE A 58 14.12 -9.73 9.37
CA ILE A 58 14.02 -11.06 8.77
C ILE A 58 13.87 -12.08 9.90
N ILE A 59 12.76 -12.82 9.92
CA ILE A 59 12.47 -13.76 11.03
C ILE A 59 12.70 -15.23 10.66
N ALA A 60 12.72 -15.57 9.38
CA ALA A 60 13.04 -16.92 8.89
C ALA A 60 13.56 -16.88 7.44
N GLN A 61 14.19 -17.97 7.01
CA GLN A 61 14.65 -18.19 5.65
C GLN A 61 14.24 -19.61 5.21
N ARG A 62 13.89 -19.78 3.92
CA ARG A 62 13.63 -21.09 3.30
C ARG A 62 14.04 -21.10 1.83
N ILE A 63 14.13 -22.29 1.26
CA ILE A 63 14.04 -22.50 -0.19
C ILE A 63 12.60 -22.92 -0.45
N GLY A 64 11.91 -22.22 -1.35
CA GLY A 64 10.50 -22.44 -1.65
C GLY A 64 10.24 -22.43 -3.15
N LYS A 65 9.00 -22.72 -3.52
CA LYS A 65 8.50 -22.64 -4.89
C LYS A 65 8.58 -21.20 -5.39
N LYS A 66 9.11 -21.03 -6.60
CA LYS A 66 9.24 -19.73 -7.25
C LYS A 66 7.87 -19.07 -7.41
N GLY A 67 7.76 -17.80 -7.01
CA GLY A 67 6.52 -17.03 -7.01
C GLY A 67 5.61 -17.28 -5.80
N ALA A 68 5.98 -18.17 -4.87
CA ALA A 68 5.28 -18.30 -3.58
C ALA A 68 5.74 -17.20 -2.60
N THR A 69 5.60 -15.94 -3.01
CA THR A 69 5.98 -14.72 -2.29
C THR A 69 4.83 -13.70 -2.23
N GLY A 70 4.96 -12.64 -1.43
CA GLY A 70 3.98 -11.56 -1.37
C GLY A 70 2.75 -11.87 -0.51
N GLY A 71 1.70 -11.06 -0.67
CA GLY A 71 0.49 -11.08 0.17
C GLY A 71 -0.25 -12.43 0.22
N ILE A 72 -0.12 -13.26 -0.83
CA ILE A 72 -0.73 -14.61 -0.88
C ILE A 72 -0.13 -15.57 0.16
N THR A 73 1.02 -15.22 0.75
CA THR A 73 1.72 -16.04 1.74
C THR A 73 1.41 -15.65 3.18
N THR A 74 0.60 -14.60 3.38
CA THR A 74 0.11 -14.23 4.72
C THR A 74 -0.73 -15.34 5.32
N VAL A 75 -0.75 -15.47 6.65
CA VAL A 75 -1.45 -16.56 7.33
C VAL A 75 -2.93 -16.64 6.94
N TYR A 76 -3.60 -15.50 6.82
CA TYR A 76 -5.02 -15.44 6.46
C TYR A 76 -5.27 -15.81 4.99
N ALA A 77 -4.37 -15.42 4.07
CA ALA A 77 -4.46 -15.83 2.66
C ALA A 77 -4.22 -17.33 2.50
N VAL A 78 -3.27 -17.89 3.25
CA VAL A 78 -3.01 -19.33 3.27
C VAL A 78 -4.19 -20.12 3.85
N GLU A 79 -4.84 -19.62 4.90
CA GLU A 79 -6.03 -20.25 5.46
C GLU A 79 -7.22 -20.25 4.49
N GLU A 80 -7.37 -19.20 3.68
CA GLU A 80 -8.46 -19.06 2.71
C GLU A 80 -8.20 -19.80 1.39
N ASN A 81 -7.00 -19.66 0.84
CA ASN A 81 -6.65 -20.09 -0.52
C ASN A 81 -5.72 -21.32 -0.57
N GLY A 82 -5.17 -21.73 0.58
CA GLY A 82 -4.15 -22.76 0.68
C GLY A 82 -2.72 -22.21 0.55
N ASP A 83 -1.75 -22.99 1.02
CA ASP A 83 -0.34 -22.60 0.98
C ASP A 83 0.19 -22.59 -0.46
N PRO A 84 0.63 -21.44 -1.03
CA PRO A 84 1.19 -21.39 -2.37
C PRO A 84 2.49 -22.19 -2.52
N ASN A 85 3.14 -22.55 -1.40
CA ASN A 85 4.35 -23.36 -1.36
C ASN A 85 4.08 -24.87 -1.18
N LYS A 86 2.82 -25.33 -1.21
CA LYS A 86 2.45 -26.72 -0.93
C LYS A 86 3.10 -27.74 -1.88
N ASP A 87 3.19 -27.41 -3.17
CA ASP A 87 3.75 -28.29 -4.21
C ASP A 87 5.23 -27.97 -4.47
N TYR A 88 5.97 -27.60 -3.42
CA TYR A 88 7.41 -27.40 -3.50
C TYR A 88 8.11 -28.73 -3.85
N ASP A 89 8.87 -28.72 -4.94
CA ASP A 89 9.72 -29.82 -5.37
C ASP A 89 11.19 -29.42 -5.20
N ALA A 90 11.93 -30.19 -4.42
CA ALA A 90 13.34 -29.94 -4.15
C ALA A 90 14.26 -30.41 -5.31
N ASP A 91 13.76 -31.30 -6.18
CA ASP A 91 14.51 -31.88 -7.28
C ASP A 91 14.44 -31.02 -8.57
N ASP A 92 13.60 -29.98 -8.59
CA ASP A 92 13.47 -29.02 -9.70
C ASP A 92 14.03 -27.62 -9.30
N PRO A 93 15.35 -27.41 -9.39
CA PRO A 93 15.98 -26.16 -8.96
C PRO A 93 15.50 -24.93 -9.74
N ASP A 94 15.06 -25.10 -11.00
CA ASP A 94 14.60 -24.00 -11.85
C ASP A 94 13.26 -23.41 -11.38
N GLN A 95 12.48 -24.20 -10.63
CA GLN A 95 11.20 -23.81 -10.03
C GLN A 95 11.32 -23.43 -8.54
N THR A 96 12.53 -23.27 -8.02
CA THR A 96 12.77 -22.87 -6.62
C THR A 96 13.45 -21.52 -6.51
N GLU A 97 13.25 -20.85 -5.37
CA GLU A 97 13.97 -19.62 -5.03
C GLU A 97 14.20 -19.50 -3.52
N THR A 98 15.21 -18.71 -3.14
CA THR A 98 15.44 -18.37 -1.72
C THR A 98 14.42 -17.31 -1.28
N GLN A 99 13.75 -17.59 -0.18
CA GLN A 99 12.71 -16.73 0.39
C GLN A 99 13.01 -16.39 1.85
N TYR A 100 12.60 -15.21 2.25
CA TYR A 100 12.76 -14.67 3.60
C TYR A 100 11.39 -14.30 4.15
N LEU A 101 11.11 -14.71 5.38
CA LEU A 101 9.89 -14.28 6.06
C LEU A 101 10.14 -12.92 6.67
N ILE A 102 9.46 -11.91 6.12
CA ILE A 102 9.65 -10.51 6.46
C ILE A 102 8.66 -10.09 7.53
N LYS A 103 9.18 -9.52 8.62
CA LYS A 103 8.41 -8.70 9.55
C LYS A 103 8.47 -7.27 9.05
N TRP A 104 7.31 -6.72 8.69
CA TRP A 104 7.18 -5.34 8.20
C TRP A 104 7.08 -4.34 9.35
N LYS A 105 7.73 -3.19 9.20
CA LYS A 105 7.74 -2.11 10.20
C LYS A 105 6.35 -1.52 10.36
N GLY A 106 5.88 -1.41 11.59
CA GLY A 106 4.56 -0.85 11.89
C GLY A 106 3.39 -1.81 11.64
N TRP A 107 3.64 -3.02 11.13
CA TRP A 107 2.63 -4.06 10.93
C TRP A 107 2.75 -5.16 11.99
N SER A 108 1.64 -5.81 12.32
CA SER A 108 1.63 -6.98 13.21
C SER A 108 2.06 -8.25 12.46
N HIS A 109 2.44 -9.30 13.20
CA HIS A 109 3.02 -10.53 12.63
C HIS A 109 2.09 -11.30 11.66
N ILE A 110 0.77 -11.06 11.70
CA ILE A 110 -0.17 -11.71 10.77
C ILE A 110 -0.01 -11.23 9.33
N HIS A 111 0.63 -10.06 9.13
CA HIS A 111 0.92 -9.49 7.82
C HIS A 111 2.31 -9.85 7.30
N ASN A 112 3.05 -10.70 8.02
CA ASN A 112 4.34 -11.15 7.54
C ASN A 112 4.16 -11.91 6.22
N THR A 113 5.04 -11.65 5.27
CA THR A 113 5.04 -12.29 3.95
C THR A 113 6.39 -12.95 3.69
N TRP A 114 6.36 -14.04 2.93
CA TRP A 114 7.58 -14.58 2.32
C TRP A 114 7.94 -13.71 1.11
N GLU A 115 9.18 -13.26 1.03
CA GLU A 115 9.68 -12.44 -0.06
C GLU A 115 11.00 -12.99 -0.60
N SER A 116 11.25 -12.83 -1.90
CA SER A 116 12.56 -13.06 -2.48
C SER A 116 13.33 -11.74 -2.57
N GLU A 117 14.64 -11.81 -2.81
CA GLU A 117 15.43 -10.59 -3.03
C GLU A 117 14.89 -9.76 -4.20
N GLN A 118 14.36 -10.43 -5.24
CA GLN A 118 13.75 -9.77 -6.38
C GLN A 118 12.45 -9.06 -5.99
N SER A 119 11.54 -9.75 -5.28
CA SER A 119 10.26 -9.13 -4.89
C SER A 119 10.45 -7.94 -3.95
N LEU A 120 11.46 -7.96 -3.07
CA LEU A 120 11.82 -6.83 -2.22
C LEU A 120 12.37 -5.63 -3.02
N LYS A 121 13.13 -5.87 -4.09
CA LYS A 121 13.68 -4.80 -4.95
C LYS A 121 12.63 -4.20 -5.88
N ASP A 122 11.61 -4.98 -6.24
CA ASP A 122 10.55 -4.53 -7.13
C ASP A 122 9.51 -3.65 -6.42
N GLN A 123 9.53 -3.58 -5.09
CA GLN A 123 8.74 -2.64 -4.30
C GLN A 123 9.25 -1.21 -4.55
N LYS A 124 8.34 -0.31 -4.95
CA LYS A 124 8.59 1.11 -5.23
C LYS A 124 7.75 1.99 -4.34
#